data_AF-A0A382UL37-F1
#
_entry.id   AF-A0A382UL37-F1
#
_cell.length_a   1.000
_cell.length_b   1.000
_cell.length_c   1.000
_cell.angle_alpha   90.00
_cell.angle_beta   90.00
_cell.angle_gamma   90.00
#
_symmetry.space_group_name_H-M   'P 1'
#
loop_
_entity.id
_entity.type
_entity.pdbx_description
1 polymer ?
#
loop_
_entity_poly.entity_id
_entity_poly.type
_entity_poly.pdbx_seq_one_letter_code
_entity_poly.pdbx_strand_id
1 'polypeptide(L)' 'FGIFGSYCIVGPIATNCEFNGHVEMSYMKCIKSSVVSFANGLPPLVACEVGRRELGEDVRMSSGDLETLLKSSK' A
#
# COMPACT_ATOMS: atom_id res chain seq x y z
N PHE A 1 15.56 -1.93 36.17
CA PHE A 1 14.40 -1.52 35.35
C PHE A 1 14.75 -1.02 33.95
N GLY A 2 15.87 -0.30 33.72
CA GLY A 2 16.21 0.24 32.39
C GLY A 2 16.40 -0.80 31.28
N ILE A 3 17.31 -1.76 31.46
CA ILE A 3 17.66 -2.76 30.42
C ILE A 3 16.48 -3.70 30.12
N PHE A 4 15.77 -4.15 31.16
CA PHE A 4 14.59 -5.00 30.96
C PHE A 4 13.48 -4.28 30.18
N GLY A 5 13.19 -3.02 30.53
CA GLY A 5 12.19 -2.23 29.81
C GLY A 5 12.59 -1.91 28.37
N SER A 6 13.88 -1.65 28.10
CA SER A 6 14.34 -1.36 26.74
C SER A 6 14.20 -2.55 25.79
N TYR A 7 14.54 -3.76 26.24
CA TYR A 7 14.47 -4.96 25.40
C TYR A 7 13.07 -5.56 25.32
N CYS A 8 12.30 -5.53 26.41
CA CYS A 8 11.01 -6.21 26.45
C CYS A 8 9.82 -5.32 26.07
N ILE A 9 9.96 -4.00 26.14
CA ILE A 9 8.86 -3.07 25.88
C ILE A 9 9.20 -2.12 24.73
N VAL A 10 10.26 -1.31 24.88
CA VAL A 10 10.56 -0.24 23.91
C VAL A 10 10.94 -0.81 22.54
N GLY A 11 11.83 -1.80 22.50
CA GLY A 11 12.23 -2.46 21.25
C GLY A 11 11.04 -3.08 20.48
N PRO A 12 10.26 -3.98 21.10
CA PRO A 12 9.10 -4.59 20.44
C PRO A 12 8.04 -3.58 20.00
N ILE A 13 7.80 -2.50 20.76
CA ILE A 13 6.87 -1.44 20.36
C ILE A 13 7.40 -0.68 19.15
N ALA A 14 8.68 -0.32 19.13
CA ALA A 14 9.31 0.36 18.00
C ALA A 14 9.21 -0.49 16.73
N THR A 15 9.54 -1.79 16.82
CA THR A 15 9.41 -2.73 15.69
C THR A 15 7.97 -2.86 15.20
N ASN A 16 6.99 -2.97 16.11
CA ASN A 16 5.57 -3.00 15.71
C ASN A 16 5.13 -1.70 15.02
N CYS A 17 5.59 -0.55 15.52
CA CYS A 17 5.29 0.74 14.90
C CYS A 17 5.88 0.83 13.48
N GLU A 18 7.11 0.36 13.30
CA GLU A 18 7.77 0.29 11.99
C GLU A 18 6.99 -0.61 11.02
N PHE A 19 6.57 -1.80 11.45
CA PHE A 19 5.74 -2.68 10.63
C PHE A 19 4.42 -2.03 10.19
N ASN A 20 3.70 -1.39 11.12
CA ASN A 20 2.46 -0.69 10.78
C ASN A 20 2.72 0.48 9.83
N GLY A 21 3.80 1.24 10.05
CA GLY A 21 4.21 2.34 9.17
C GLY A 21 4.57 1.87 7.77
N HIS A 22 5.24 0.72 7.63
CA HIS A 22 5.53 0.13 6.33
C HIS A 22 4.26 -0.24 5.55
N VAL A 23 3.27 -0.81 6.24
CA VAL A 23 1.98 -1.16 5.66
C VAL A 23 1.25 0.09 5.16
N GLU A 24 1.13 1.12 6.01
CA GLU A 24 0.49 2.38 5.64
C GLU A 24 1.20 3.10 4.48
N MET A 25 2.53 3.11 4.51
CA MET A 25 3.35 3.71 3.45
C MET A 25 3.14 3.00 2.11
N SER A 26 2.95 1.69 2.10
CA SER A 26 2.65 0.92 0.89
C SER A 26 1.33 1.37 0.25
N TYR A 27 0.29 1.54 1.05
CA TYR A 27 -1.00 2.08 0.57
C TYR A 27 -0.85 3.50 0.02
N MET A 28 -0.13 4.37 0.73
CA MET A 28 0.09 5.75 0.30
C MET A 28 0.87 5.82 -1.02
N LYS A 29 1.85 4.93 -1.24
CA LYS A 29 2.60 4.81 -2.49
C LYS A 29 1.71 4.37 -3.65
N CYS A 30 0.85 3.37 -3.45
CA CYS A 30 -0.12 2.92 -4.44
C CYS A 30 -1.06 4.06 -4.88
N ILE A 31 -1.63 4.78 -3.92
CA ILE A 31 -2.52 5.93 -4.19
C ILE A 31 -1.77 7.01 -4.95
N LYS A 32 -0.58 7.42 -4.46
CA LYS A 32 0.27 8.41 -5.12
C LYS A 32 0.57 8.02 -6.57
N SER A 33 1.02 6.78 -6.80
CA SER A 33 1.40 6.30 -8.13
C SER A 33 0.21 6.30 -9.10
N SER A 34 -0.97 5.90 -8.63
CA SER A 34 -2.21 5.94 -9.41
C SER A 34 -2.59 7.38 -9.78
N VAL A 35 -2.59 8.29 -8.81
CA VAL A 35 -2.98 9.70 -9.02
C VAL A 35 -1.98 10.41 -9.94
N VAL A 36 -0.69 10.20 -9.74
CA VAL A 36 0.36 10.77 -10.59
C VAL A 36 0.25 10.23 -12.01
N SER A 37 0.01 8.92 -12.18
CA SER A 37 -0.18 8.30 -13.50
C SER A 37 -1.38 8.89 -14.24
N PHE A 38 -2.49 9.10 -13.52
CA PHE A 38 -3.67 9.75 -14.08
C PHE A 38 -3.41 11.22 -14.46
N ALA A 39 -2.71 11.97 -13.60
CA ALA A 39 -2.32 13.36 -13.88
C ALA A 39 -1.39 13.49 -15.10
N ASN A 40 -0.59 12.45 -15.39
CA ASN A 40 0.24 12.38 -16.60
C ASN A 40 -0.55 12.04 -17.88
N GLY A 41 -1.88 11.91 -17.82
CA GLY A 41 -2.74 11.68 -18.98
C GLY A 41 -2.97 10.22 -19.34
N LEU A 42 -2.60 9.27 -18.47
CA LEU A 42 -2.94 7.86 -18.67
C LEU A 42 -4.45 7.63 -18.44
N PRO A 43 -5.09 6.73 -19.20
CA PRO A 43 -6.48 6.35 -18.95
C PRO A 43 -6.68 5.83 -17.52
N PRO A 44 -7.84 6.07 -16.88
CA PRO A 44 -8.07 5.73 -15.47
C PRO A 44 -7.84 4.24 -15.17
N LEU A 45 -8.20 3.35 -16.10
CA LEU A 45 -7.95 1.91 -15.96
C LEU A 45 -6.45 1.59 -15.88
N VAL A 46 -5.64 2.24 -16.72
CA VAL A 46 -4.19 2.04 -16.77
C VAL A 46 -3.53 2.67 -15.55
N ALA A 47 -4.01 3.84 -15.11
CA ALA A 47 -3.52 4.49 -13.90
C ALA A 47 -3.74 3.61 -12.64
N CYS A 48 -4.91 2.98 -12.51
CA CYS A 48 -5.17 2.02 -11.43
C CYS A 48 -4.28 0.76 -11.53
N GLU A 49 -4.01 0.28 -12.74
CA GLU A 49 -3.11 -0.87 -12.95
C GLU A 49 -1.66 -0.55 -12.55
N VAL A 50 -1.20 0.68 -12.77
CA VAL A 50 0.10 1.15 -12.27
C VAL A 50 0.13 1.14 -10.74
N GLY A 51 -0.91 1.65 -10.07
CA GLY A 51 -1.04 1.57 -8.61
C GLY A 51 -1.06 0.13 -8.08
N ARG A 52 -1.79 -0.77 -8.75
CA ARG A 52 -1.89 -2.19 -8.36
C ARG A 52 -0.52 -2.88 -8.32
N ARG A 53 0.41 -2.49 -9.19
CA ARG A 53 1.77 -3.05 -9.24
C ARG A 53 2.64 -2.63 -8.05
N GLU A 54 2.33 -1.50 -7.42
CA GLU A 54 3.05 -1.01 -6.24
C GLU A 54 2.63 -1.74 -4.96
N LEU A 55 1.52 -2.50 -4.98
CA LEU A 55 1.01 -3.23 -3.83
C LEU A 55 1.72 -4.57 -3.67
N GLY A 56 2.04 -4.96 -2.43
CA GLY A 56 2.67 -6.24 -2.11
C GLY A 56 1.81 -7.44 -2.55
N GLU A 57 2.45 -8.58 -2.83
CA GLU A 57 1.77 -9.77 -3.38
C GLU A 57 0.62 -10.28 -2.51
N ASP A 58 0.69 -10.08 -1.19
CA ASP A 58 -0.33 -10.51 -0.24
C ASP A 58 -1.68 -9.80 -0.40
N VAL A 59 -1.66 -8.55 -0.89
CA VAL A 59 -2.85 -7.69 -1.01
C VAL A 59 -3.15 -7.38 -2.49
N ARG A 60 -2.25 -7.75 -3.40
CA ARG A 60 -2.37 -7.49 -4.83
C ARG A 60 -3.43 -8.39 -5.45
N MET A 61 -4.59 -7.81 -5.75
CA MET A 61 -5.64 -8.47 -6.52
C MET A 61 -5.20 -8.81 -7.96
N SER A 62 -5.89 -9.76 -8.59
CA SER A 62 -5.68 -10.08 -10.00
C SER A 62 -6.09 -8.92 -10.91
N SER A 63 -5.44 -8.79 -12.07
CA SER A 63 -5.77 -7.75 -13.06
C SER A 63 -7.21 -7.86 -13.58
N GLY A 64 -7.73 -9.09 -13.74
CA GLY A 64 -9.11 -9.31 -14.19
C GLY A 64 -10.15 -8.89 -13.15
N ASP A 65 -9.84 -9.06 -11.86
CA ASP A 65 -10.71 -8.64 -10.77
C ASP A 65 -10.73 -7.11 -10.66
N LEU A 66 -9.60 -6.44 -10.93
CA LEU A 66 -9.51 -4.99 -10.92
C LEU A 66 -10.38 -4.37 -12.00
N GLU A 67 -10.31 -4.91 -13.22
CA GLU A 67 -11.14 -4.43 -14.34
C GLU A 67 -12.63 -4.63 -14.05
N THR A 68 -13.00 -5.78 -13.45
CA THR A 68 -14.39 -6.07 -13.07
C THR A 68 -14.91 -5.10 -12.01
N LEU A 69 -14.10 -4.82 -10.97
CA LEU A 69 -14.44 -3.85 -9.93
C LEU A 69 -14.62 -2.44 -10.49
N LEU A 70 -13.71 -1.99 -11.37
CA LEU A 70 -13.79 -0.66 -11.97
C LEU A 70 -14.98 -0.52 -12.93
N LYS A 71 -15.33 -1.58 -13.67
CA LYS A 71 -16.53 -1.60 -14.53
C LYS A 71 -17.82 -1.63 -13.72
N SER A 72 -17.83 -2.29 -12.56
CA SER A 72 -18.98 -2.32 -11.65
C SER A 72 -19.20 -0.99 -10.93
N SER A 73 -18.19 -0.12 -10.85
CA SER A 73 -18.28 1.19 -10.21
C SER A 73 -18.84 2.30 -11.13
N LYS A 74 -19.45 1.91 -12.26
CA LYS A 74 -19.98 2.81 -13.29
C LYS A 74 -21.43 3.20 -13.05
#